data_AF-A0A517R2X6-F1
#
_entry.id   AF-A0A517R2X6-F1
#
_cell.length_a   1.000
_cell.length_b   1.000
_cell.length_c   1.000
_cell.angle_alpha   90.00
_cell.angle_beta   90.00
_cell.angle_gamma   90.00
#
_symmetry.space_group_name_H-M   'P 1'
#
loop_
_entity.id
_entity.type
_entity.pdbx_description
1 polymer ?
#
loop_
_entity_poly.entity_id
_entity_poly.type
_entity_poly.pdbx_seq_one_letter_code
_entity_poly.pdbx_strand_id
1 'polypeptide(L)' 'MQTAAQERRELEKRVLSNPLWVRCRRLLQDSPRPLRGRRQELVRSIKADIEDRPDLPISADKAKAVETLFRQVFG' A
#
# COMPACT_ATOMS: atom_id res chain seq x y z
N MET A 1 20.09 19.83 14.75
CA MET A 1 18.85 19.05 15.01
C MET A 1 17.88 19.09 13.82
N GLN A 2 18.37 19.01 12.57
CA GLN A 2 17.53 19.10 11.35
C GLN A 2 17.27 17.75 10.67
N THR A 3 17.88 16.66 11.14
CA THR A 3 17.88 15.34 10.48
C THR A 3 16.54 14.63 10.57
N ALA A 4 15.96 14.49 11.77
CA ALA A 4 14.75 13.68 11.97
C ALA A 4 13.53 14.19 11.17
N ALA A 5 13.37 15.51 11.02
CA ALA A 5 12.28 16.09 10.25
C ALA A 5 12.45 15.89 8.74
N GLN A 6 13.70 15.90 8.27
CA GLN A 6 14.03 15.65 6.87
C GLN A 6 13.86 14.17 6.53
N GLU A 7 14.38 13.28 7.36
CA GLU A 7 14.24 11.83 7.23
C GLU A 7 12.76 11.42 7.16
N ARG A 8 11.91 12.00 8.02
CA ARG A 8 10.47 11.74 7.99
C ARG A 8 9.81 12.19 6.68
N ARG A 9 10.20 13.34 6.11
CA ARG A 9 9.67 13.81 4.82
C ARG A 9 10.10 12.93 3.66
N GLU A 10 11.31 12.39 3.70
CA GLU A 10 11.79 11.47 2.68
C GLU A 10 11.08 10.13 2.75
N LEU A 11 10.85 9.59 3.95
CA LEU A 11 10.06 8.37 4.15
C LEU A 11 8.62 8.55 3.66
N GLU A 12 7.98 9.67 3.99
CA GLU A 12 6.63 9.98 3.53
C GLU A 12 6.56 10.06 2.00
N LYS A 13 7.52 10.73 1.36
CA LYS A 13 7.62 10.75 -0.11
C LYS A 13 7.75 9.36 -0.70
N ARG A 14 8.57 8.48 -0.12
CA ARG A 14 8.74 7.09 -0.59
C ARG A 14 7.43 6.31 -0.51
N VAL A 15 6.71 6.40 0.60
CA VAL A 15 5.39 5.76 0.78
C VAL A 15 4.40 6.26 -0.28
N LEU A 16 4.31 7.58 -0.45
CA LEU A 16 3.38 8.19 -1.40
C LEU A 16 3.73 7.90 -2.86
N SER A 17 5.01 7.72 -3.18
CA SER A 17 5.48 7.32 -4.51
C SER A 17 5.40 5.80 -4.76
N ASN A 18 5.11 4.99 -3.74
CA ASN A 18 5.02 3.54 -3.90
C ASN A 18 3.72 3.16 -4.64
N PRO A 19 3.78 2.57 -5.85
CA PRO A 19 2.60 2.28 -6.64
C PRO A 19 1.68 1.25 -5.97
N LEU A 20 2.25 0.33 -5.19
CA LEU A 20 1.48 -0.69 -4.48
C LEU A 20 0.71 -0.07 -3.30
N TRP A 21 1.29 0.90 -2.60
CA TRP A 21 0.59 1.66 -1.55
C TRP A 21 -0.57 2.44 -2.14
N VAL A 22 -0.37 3.13 -3.27
CA VAL A 22 -1.43 3.87 -3.96
C VAL A 22 -2.59 2.95 -4.35
N ARG A 23 -2.30 1.76 -4.89
CA ARG A 23 -3.32 0.74 -5.22
C ARG A 23 -4.05 0.26 -3.97
N CYS A 24 -3.34 -0.01 -2.88
CA CYS A 24 -3.94 -0.44 -1.62
C CYS A 24 -4.85 0.63 -1.03
N ARG A 25 -4.40 1.89 -1.00
CA ARG A 25 -5.20 3.03 -0.57
C ARG A 25 -6.48 3.12 -1.39
N ARG A 26 -6.37 3.06 -2.72
CA ARG A 26 -7.51 3.18 -3.63
C ARG A 26 -8.49 2.02 -3.48
N LEU A 27 -8.00 0.80 -3.30
CA LEU A 27 -8.83 -0.38 -2.98
C LEU A 27 -9.61 -0.23 -1.67
N LEU A 28 -9.07 0.48 -0.68
CA LEU A 28 -9.75 0.70 0.60
C LEU A 28 -10.71 1.88 0.58
N GLN A 29 -10.42 2.93 -0.20
CA GLN A 29 -11.15 4.19 -0.17
C GLN A 29 -12.14 4.35 -1.34
N ASP A 30 -11.72 3.96 -2.54
CA ASP A 30 -12.42 4.27 -3.79
C ASP A 30 -13.08 3.04 -4.42
N SER A 31 -13.00 1.88 -3.78
CA SER A 31 -13.59 0.66 -4.32
C SER A 31 -15.13 0.79 -4.36
N PRO A 32 -15.79 0.51 -5.50
CA PRO A 32 -17.25 0.58 -5.62
C PRO A 32 -17.97 -0.38 -4.67
N ARG A 33 -17.28 -1.44 -4.21
CA ARG A 33 -17.77 -2.34 -3.17
C ARG A 33 -16.69 -2.48 -2.10
N PRO A 34 -17.01 -2.22 -0.81
CA PRO A 34 -16.03 -2.37 0.26
C PRO A 34 -15.41 -3.76 0.27
N LEU A 35 -14.08 -3.81 0.30
CA LEU A 35 -13.36 -5.07 0.54
C LEU A 35 -13.74 -5.61 1.93
N ARG A 36 -13.95 -6.92 2.03
CA ARG A 36 -14.25 -7.61 3.28
C ARG A 36 -13.41 -8.88 3.44
N GLY A 37 -13.25 -9.32 4.68
CA GLY A 37 -12.51 -10.52 5.05
C GLY A 37 -11.08 -10.52 4.50
N ARG A 38 -10.64 -11.67 3.99
CA ARG A 38 -9.25 -11.90 3.55
C ARG A 38 -8.73 -10.86 2.56
N ARG A 39 -9.58 -10.33 1.67
CA ARG A 39 -9.16 -9.30 0.70
C ARG A 39 -8.84 -7.98 1.39
N GLN A 40 -9.65 -7.59 2.37
CA GLN A 40 -9.42 -6.37 3.14
C GLN A 40 -8.18 -6.52 4.04
N GLU A 41 -8.02 -7.68 4.67
CA GLU A 41 -6.86 -7.99 5.51
C GLU A 41 -5.56 -7.96 4.70
N LEU A 42 -5.54 -8.56 3.51
CA LEU A 42 -4.40 -8.53 2.60
C LEU A 42 -4.01 -7.09 2.24
N VAL A 43 -4.97 -6.29 1.80
CA VAL A 43 -4.72 -4.89 1.38
C VAL A 43 -4.25 -4.03 2.56
N ARG A 44 -4.83 -4.20 3.74
CA ARG A 44 -4.39 -3.51 4.96
C ARG A 44 -2.99 -3.94 5.39
N SER A 45 -2.68 -5.23 5.35
CA SER A 45 -1.34 -5.74 5.68
C SER A 45 -0.28 -5.14 4.76
N ILE A 46 -0.51 -5.15 3.44
CA ILE A 46 0.47 -4.60 2.49
C ILE A 46 0.62 -3.09 2.65
N LYS A 47 -0.49 -2.37 2.86
CA LYS A 47 -0.44 -0.94 3.14
C LYS A 47 0.40 -0.65 4.39
N ALA A 48 0.18 -1.40 5.47
CA ALA A 48 0.92 -1.26 6.71
C ALA A 48 2.40 -1.64 6.57
N ASP A 49 2.72 -2.72 5.84
CA ASP A 49 4.10 -3.13 5.55
C ASP A 49 4.87 -1.99 4.84
N ILE A 50 4.24 -1.30 3.89
CA ILE A 50 4.86 -0.17 3.17
C ILE A 50 5.00 1.06 4.07
N GLU A 51 4.05 1.31 4.97
CA GLU A 51 4.09 2.46 5.89
C GLU A 51 5.11 2.30 7.01
N ASP A 52 5.25 1.08 7.55
CA ASP A 52 6.23 0.75 8.60
C ASP A 52 7.64 0.64 8.02
N ARG A 53 7.77 0.06 6.81
CA ARG A 53 9.06 -0.29 6.20
C ARG A 53 9.07 0.03 4.70
N PRO A 54 9.07 1.31 4.32
CA PRO A 54 9.03 1.72 2.92
C PRO A 54 10.24 1.25 2.09
N ASP A 55 11.35 0.93 2.75
CA ASP A 55 12.59 0.45 2.12
C ASP A 55 12.62 -1.07 1.93
N LEU A 56 11.70 -1.82 2.54
CA LEU A 56 11.65 -3.27 2.37
C LEU A 56 10.74 -3.66 1.19
N PRO A 57 11.18 -4.63 0.37
CA PRO A 57 10.35 -5.13 -0.70
C PRO A 57 9.15 -5.91 -0.13
N ILE A 58 7.97 -5.65 -0.70
CA ILE A 58 6.80 -6.49 -0.45
C ILE A 58 6.98 -7.81 -1.20
N SER A 59 6.60 -8.92 -0.55
CA SER A 59 6.61 -10.24 -1.18
C SER A 59 5.91 -10.23 -2.54
N ALA A 60 6.51 -10.87 -3.53
CA ALA A 60 5.98 -10.94 -4.89
C ALA A 60 4.55 -11.53 -4.94
N ASP A 61 4.24 -12.48 -4.05
CA ASP A 61 2.91 -13.07 -3.93
C ASP A 61 1.88 -12.02 -3.47
N LYS A 62 2.17 -11.30 -2.39
CA LYS A 62 1.36 -10.20 -1.86
C LYS A 62 1.13 -9.12 -2.93
N ALA A 63 2.20 -8.72 -3.62
CA ALA A 63 2.15 -7.71 -4.67
C ALA A 63 1.26 -8.16 -5.84
N LYS A 64 1.42 -9.40 -6.31
CA LYS A 64 0.61 -9.99 -7.37
C LYS A 64 -0.86 -10.10 -6.96
N ALA A 65 -1.15 -10.53 -5.73
CA ALA A 65 -2.50 -10.67 -5.23
C ALA A 65 -3.24 -9.33 -5.17
N VAL A 66 -2.58 -8.26 -4.70
CA VAL A 66 -3.15 -6.89 -4.73
C VAL A 66 -3.32 -6.39 -6.15
N GLU A 67 -2.37 -6.65 -7.05
CA GLU A 67 -2.51 -6.21 -8.45
C GLU A 67 -3.69 -6.91 -9.14
N THR A 68 -3.84 -8.22 -8.95
CA THR A 68 -5.00 -8.96 -9.46
C THR A 68 -6.30 -8.40 -8.88
N LEU A 69 -6.36 -8.18 -7.56
CA LEU A 69 -7.54 -7.61 -6.91
C LEU A 69 -7.86 -6.19 -7.43
N PHE A 70 -6.83 -5.36 -7.62
CA PHE A 70 -6.97 -4.02 -8.17
C PHE A 70 -7.60 -4.05 -9.56
N ARG A 71 -7.11 -4.91 -10.45
CA ARG A 71 -7.68 -5.09 -11.79
C ARG A 71 -9.11 -5.64 -11.75
N GLN A 72 -9.45 -6.51 -10.81
CA GLN A 72 -10.83 -7.02 -10.66
C GLN A 72 -11.82 -5.96 -10.20
N VAL A 73 -11.35 -4.92 -9.49
CA VAL A 73 -12.20 -3.88 -8.90
C VAL A 73 -12.31 -2.66 -9.81
N PHE A 74 -11.23 -2.30 -10.52
CA PHE A 74 -11.11 -1.06 -11.29
C PHE A 74 -10.80 -1.25 -12.78
N GLY A 75 -10.53 -2.48 -13.23
CA GLY A 75 -10.44 -2.83 -14.65
C GLY A 75 -11.81 -3.19 -15.19
#